data_AF-A0A453N5Q5-F1
#
_entry.id   AF-A0A453N5Q5-F1
#
_cell.length_a   1.000
_cell.length_b   1.000
_cell.length_c   1.000
_cell.angle_alpha   90.00
_cell.angle_beta   90.00
_cell.angle_gamma   90.00
#
_symmetry.space_group_name_H-M   'P 1'
#
loop_
_entity.id
_entity.type
_entity.pdbx_description
1 polymer ?
#
loop_
_entity_poly.entity_id
_entity_poly.type
_entity_poly.pdbx_seq_one_letter_code
_entity_poly.pdbx_strand_id
1 'polypeptide(L)'
;DTVKRAVRAGDGNILATAPPYTKFLNSGVDFAVISAGMPSADAWVQEFIRHDIPCVSADYLVEYVCKPGYPLDTHVLFKTNRLANKSLDKLLKNQQEVATDNLEASEDDDDDDLSCAACGSTDRAEVMLICGSEDGTVGCGAGMHIDCCDPPLDRVPDDDWLCPKCEAPKAKKKPPRGAASKSRGSSKQRR
;
A
#
# COMPACT_ATOMS: atom_id res chain seq x y z
N ASP A 1 -3.11 -11.21 -34.50
CA ASP A 1 -2.93 -12.34 -33.56
C ASP A 1 -1.85 -12.04 -32.52
N THR A 2 -0.69 -11.54 -32.94
CA THR A 2 0.44 -11.13 -32.08
C THR A 2 0.04 -10.25 -30.90
N VAL A 3 -0.72 -9.17 -31.13
CA VAL A 3 -1.18 -8.24 -30.07
C VAL A 3 -2.00 -8.97 -28.99
N LYS A 4 -2.91 -9.87 -29.39
CA LYS A 4 -3.73 -10.63 -28.44
C LYS A 4 -2.88 -11.53 -27.54
N ARG A 5 -1.83 -12.13 -28.10
CA ARG A 5 -0.88 -12.95 -27.32
C ARG A 5 -0.07 -12.09 -26.36
N ALA A 6 0.42 -10.94 -26.82
CA ALA A 6 1.17 -10.00 -25.98
C ALA A 6 0.34 -9.51 -24.79
N VAL A 7 -0.91 -9.10 -25.04
CA VAL A 7 -1.84 -8.66 -23.97
C VAL A 7 -2.05 -9.77 -22.96
N ARG A 8 -2.32 -11.00 -23.40
CA ARG A 8 -2.50 -12.15 -22.50
C ARG A 8 -1.25 -12.54 -21.72
N ALA A 9 -0.07 -12.31 -22.28
CA ALA A 9 1.20 -12.62 -21.63
C ALA A 9 1.57 -11.60 -20.55
N GLY A 10 1.08 -10.36 -20.66
CA GLY A 10 1.22 -9.31 -19.65
C GLY A 10 -0.03 -9.15 -18.77
N ASP A 11 -0.74 -10.26 -18.49
CA ASP A 11 -1.95 -10.30 -17.65
C ASP A 11 -3.10 -9.37 -18.06
N GLY A 12 -3.10 -8.90 -19.29
CA GLY A 12 -4.17 -8.08 -19.84
C GLY A 12 -5.42 -8.89 -20.19
N ASN A 13 -6.59 -8.34 -19.87
CA ASN A 13 -7.88 -8.96 -20.15
C ASN A 13 -8.46 -8.48 -21.50
N ILE A 14 -8.78 -9.41 -22.40
CA ILE A 14 -9.39 -9.11 -23.69
C ILE A 14 -10.89 -9.34 -23.59
N LEU A 15 -11.67 -8.25 -23.58
CA LEU A 15 -13.13 -8.31 -23.43
C LEU A 15 -13.83 -8.71 -24.74
N ALA A 16 -13.38 -8.20 -25.88
CA ALA A 16 -13.96 -8.51 -27.18
C ALA A 16 -12.96 -8.28 -28.33
N THR A 17 -13.12 -9.03 -29.42
CA THR A 17 -12.30 -8.89 -30.64
C THR A 17 -13.12 -8.72 -31.91
N ALA A 18 -14.45 -8.80 -31.82
CA ALA A 18 -15.37 -8.61 -32.93
C ALA A 18 -16.71 -8.05 -32.40
N PRO A 19 -17.45 -7.28 -33.22
CA PRO A 19 -18.78 -6.79 -32.86
C PRO A 19 -19.78 -7.93 -32.55
N PRO A 20 -20.82 -7.67 -31.73
CA PRO A 20 -21.16 -6.39 -31.11
C PRO A 20 -20.39 -6.13 -29.80
N TYR A 21 -19.86 -4.91 -29.63
CA TYR A 21 -19.11 -4.51 -28.43
C TYR A 21 -19.97 -3.96 -27.29
N THR A 22 -21.28 -3.80 -27.52
CA THR A 22 -22.23 -3.13 -26.62
C THR A 22 -22.25 -3.66 -25.20
N LYS A 23 -21.96 -4.95 -25.00
CA LYS A 23 -21.93 -5.59 -23.67
C LYS A 23 -20.84 -5.05 -22.76
N PHE A 24 -19.76 -4.51 -23.34
CA PHE A 24 -18.56 -4.15 -22.60
C PHE A 24 -18.37 -2.65 -22.44
N LEU A 25 -19.14 -1.83 -23.16
CA LEU A 25 -19.00 -0.37 -23.15
C LEU A 25 -19.14 0.26 -21.76
N ASN A 26 -19.86 -0.38 -20.85
CA ASN A 26 -20.07 0.08 -19.47
C ASN A 26 -19.26 -0.73 -18.42
N SER A 27 -18.39 -1.64 -18.87
CA SER A 27 -17.68 -2.57 -17.97
C SER A 27 -16.33 -2.05 -17.48
N GLY A 28 -16.08 -0.74 -17.58
CA GLY A 28 -14.81 -0.14 -17.16
C GLY A 28 -13.65 -0.54 -18.08
N VAL A 29 -13.84 -0.45 -19.39
CA VAL A 29 -12.82 -0.75 -20.41
C VAL A 29 -11.69 0.27 -20.29
N ASP A 30 -10.46 -0.21 -20.09
CA ASP A 30 -9.31 0.71 -19.97
C ASP A 30 -8.84 1.20 -21.34
N PHE A 31 -8.85 0.36 -22.40
CA PHE A 31 -8.40 0.74 -23.75
C PHE A 31 -9.16 -0.01 -24.87
N ALA A 32 -9.39 0.67 -25.99
CA ALA A 32 -9.80 0.08 -27.26
C ALA A 32 -8.64 0.14 -28.26
N VAL A 33 -8.15 -1.03 -28.67
CA VAL A 33 -7.09 -1.14 -29.68
C VAL A 33 -7.70 -1.10 -31.08
N ILE A 34 -7.36 -0.08 -31.85
CA ILE A 34 -7.93 0.21 -33.16
C ILE A 34 -6.85 0.16 -34.23
N SER A 35 -7.16 -0.50 -35.34
CA SER A 35 -6.27 -0.55 -36.51
C SER A 35 -6.11 0.84 -37.11
N ALA A 36 -4.88 1.22 -37.48
CA ALA A 36 -4.57 2.54 -38.05
C ALA A 36 -5.34 2.91 -39.33
N GLY A 37 -5.94 1.92 -40.02
CA GLY A 37 -6.78 2.14 -41.20
C GLY A 37 -8.25 2.41 -40.92
N MET A 38 -8.72 2.39 -39.67
CA MET A 38 -10.12 2.64 -39.33
C MET A 38 -10.42 4.14 -39.34
N PRO A 39 -11.44 4.59 -40.10
CA PRO A 39 -11.80 6.00 -40.14
C PRO A 39 -12.42 6.42 -38.80
N SER A 40 -12.22 7.69 -38.43
CA SER A 40 -12.84 8.26 -37.24
C SER A 40 -14.37 8.22 -37.29
N ALA A 41 -14.95 8.17 -38.49
CA ALA A 41 -16.39 8.11 -38.73
C ALA A 41 -16.98 6.69 -38.60
N ASP A 42 -16.15 5.67 -38.33
CA ASP A 42 -16.65 4.32 -38.10
C ASP A 42 -17.61 4.29 -36.90
N ALA A 43 -18.70 3.51 -37.04
CA ALA A 43 -19.76 3.46 -36.05
C ALA A 43 -19.27 3.01 -34.67
N TRP A 44 -18.34 2.05 -34.61
CA TRP A 44 -17.78 1.58 -33.35
C TRP A 44 -16.77 2.55 -32.76
N VAL A 45 -15.96 3.19 -33.59
CA VAL A 45 -15.04 4.25 -33.14
C VAL A 45 -15.81 5.38 -32.45
N GLN A 46 -16.89 5.86 -33.07
CA GLN A 46 -17.76 6.88 -32.48
C GLN A 46 -18.41 6.41 -31.19
N GLU A 47 -18.81 5.14 -31.12
CA GLU A 47 -19.40 4.57 -29.91
C GLU A 47 -18.39 4.47 -28.76
N PHE A 48 -17.15 4.06 -29.03
CA PHE A 48 -16.09 4.06 -28.02
C PHE A 48 -15.83 5.45 -27.47
N ILE A 49 -15.75 6.45 -28.34
CA ILE A 49 -15.56 7.86 -27.92
C ILE A 49 -16.76 8.34 -27.09
N ARG A 50 -17.98 7.98 -27.47
CA ARG A 50 -19.22 8.33 -26.73
C ARG A 50 -19.25 7.74 -25.32
N HIS A 51 -18.64 6.57 -25.13
CA HIS A 51 -18.53 5.89 -23.85
C HIS A 51 -17.21 6.19 -23.11
N ASP A 52 -16.50 7.25 -23.50
CA ASP A 52 -15.23 7.66 -22.86
C ASP A 52 -14.15 6.57 -22.87
N ILE A 53 -14.14 5.71 -23.89
CA ILE A 53 -13.15 4.64 -24.03
C ILE A 53 -11.95 5.17 -24.82
N PRO A 54 -10.72 5.10 -24.27
CA PRO A 54 -9.53 5.55 -24.98
C PRO A 54 -9.28 4.69 -26.22
N CYS A 55 -9.03 5.35 -27.33
CA CYS A 55 -8.75 4.72 -28.60
C CYS A 55 -7.24 4.74 -28.85
N VAL A 56 -6.59 3.58 -28.93
CA VAL A 56 -5.13 3.49 -29.09
C VAL A 56 -4.76 2.56 -30.24
N SER A 57 -3.60 2.78 -30.84
CA SER A 57 -3.02 1.87 -31.84
C SER A 57 -2.34 0.68 -31.17
N ALA A 58 -2.06 -0.38 -31.94
CA ALA A 58 -1.30 -1.52 -31.43
C ALA A 58 0.12 -1.12 -30.97
N ASP A 59 0.72 -0.13 -31.62
CA ASP A 59 2.03 0.41 -31.28
C ASP A 59 2.08 1.05 -29.89
N TYR A 60 0.94 1.53 -29.36
CA TYR A 60 0.84 2.02 -27.98
C TYR A 60 1.29 0.96 -26.98
N LEU A 61 0.81 -0.28 -27.15
CA LEU A 61 1.16 -1.40 -26.27
C LEU A 61 2.62 -1.82 -26.44
N VAL A 62 3.11 -1.80 -27.68
CA VAL A 62 4.51 -2.16 -27.98
C VAL A 62 5.45 -1.14 -27.34
N GLU A 63 5.19 0.16 -27.49
CA GLU A 63 6.04 1.19 -26.93
C GLU A 63 5.96 1.25 -25.40
N TYR A 64 4.77 1.03 -24.82
CA TYR A 64 4.61 0.90 -23.37
C TYR A 64 5.53 -0.19 -22.78
N VAL A 65 5.59 -1.36 -23.43
CA VAL A 65 6.41 -2.49 -22.96
C VAL A 65 7.90 -2.28 -23.27
N CYS A 66 8.23 -1.79 -24.47
CA CYS A 66 9.61 -1.71 -24.93
C CYS A 66 10.35 -0.44 -24.48
N LYS A 67 9.64 0.63 -24.10
CA LYS A 67 10.22 1.93 -23.75
C LYS A 67 9.47 2.57 -22.56
N PRO A 68 9.70 2.09 -21.33
CA PRO A 68 9.13 2.72 -20.15
C PRO A 68 9.61 4.19 -20.04
N GLY A 69 8.68 5.11 -19.78
CA GLY A 69 8.96 6.54 -19.65
C GLY A 69 8.93 7.36 -20.94
N TYR A 70 8.66 6.74 -22.10
CA TYR A 70 8.47 7.47 -23.36
C TYR A 70 7.01 7.94 -23.52
N PRO A 71 6.74 9.13 -24.09
CA PRO A 71 5.37 9.63 -24.27
C PRO A 71 4.60 8.80 -25.29
N LEU A 72 3.49 8.20 -24.85
CA LEU A 72 2.62 7.35 -25.67
C LEU A 72 1.54 8.14 -26.43
N ASP A 73 1.43 9.45 -26.22
CA ASP A 73 0.41 10.31 -26.85
C ASP A 73 0.43 10.23 -28.40
N THR A 74 1.58 9.93 -28.99
CA THR A 74 1.74 9.73 -30.45
C THR A 74 0.91 8.55 -30.97
N HIS A 75 0.65 7.56 -30.12
CA HIS A 75 -0.04 6.32 -30.46
C HIS A 75 -1.53 6.32 -30.08
N VAL A 76 -2.00 7.39 -29.44
CA VAL A 76 -3.41 7.59 -29.09
C VAL A 76 -4.16 8.18 -30.28
N LEU A 77 -5.30 7.59 -30.59
CA LEU A 77 -6.14 7.93 -31.72
C LEU A 77 -7.30 8.84 -31.30
N PHE A 78 -7.83 9.58 -32.29
CA PHE A 78 -9.05 10.39 -32.17
C PHE A 78 -9.06 11.41 -31.03
N LYS A 79 -7.87 11.94 -30.66
CA LYS A 79 -7.69 12.95 -29.60
C LYS A 79 -8.17 12.49 -28.21
N THR A 80 -8.15 11.18 -27.96
CA THR A 80 -8.53 10.59 -26.66
C THR A 80 -7.41 10.56 -25.63
N ASN A 81 -6.35 11.37 -25.79
CA ASN A 81 -5.15 11.41 -24.93
C ASN A 81 -5.46 11.50 -23.43
N ARG A 82 -6.42 12.36 -23.05
CA ARG A 82 -6.82 12.52 -21.64
C ARG A 82 -7.38 11.23 -21.04
N LEU A 83 -8.16 10.49 -21.82
CA LEU A 83 -8.75 9.22 -21.39
C LEU A 83 -7.65 8.15 -21.32
N ALA A 84 -6.77 8.08 -22.33
CA ALA A 84 -5.66 7.12 -22.36
C ALA A 84 -4.70 7.30 -21.18
N ASN A 85 -4.31 8.54 -20.89
CA ASN A 85 -3.42 8.87 -19.77
C ASN A 85 -4.08 8.56 -18.42
N LYS A 86 -5.39 8.81 -18.28
CA LYS A 86 -6.15 8.44 -17.08
C LYS A 86 -6.19 6.92 -16.88
N SER A 87 -6.45 6.15 -17.94
CA SER A 87 -6.43 4.69 -17.87
C SER A 87 -5.03 4.15 -17.54
N LEU A 88 -3.98 4.74 -18.13
CA LEU A 88 -2.60 4.34 -17.86
C LEU A 88 -2.19 4.62 -16.40
N ASP A 89 -2.51 5.80 -15.88
CA ASP A 89 -2.27 6.18 -14.48
C ASP A 89 -2.97 5.21 -13.51
N LYS A 90 -4.21 4.82 -13.81
CA LYS A 90 -4.95 3.80 -13.05
C LYS A 90 -4.24 2.44 -13.08
N LEU A 91 -3.74 2.00 -14.24
CA LEU A 91 -2.99 0.74 -14.34
C LEU A 91 -1.68 0.78 -13.55
N LEU A 92 -0.95 1.90 -13.60
CA LEU A 92 0.31 2.06 -12.88
C LEU A 92 0.10 2.04 -11.36
N LYS A 93 -0.95 2.72 -10.87
CA LYS A 93 -1.34 2.67 -9.44
C LYS A 93 -1.66 1.25 -8.99
N ASN A 94 -2.46 0.52 -9.77
CA ASN A 94 -2.81 -0.86 -9.46
C ASN A 94 -1.59 -1.80 -9.51
N GLN A 95 -0.63 -1.56 -10.41
CA GLN A 95 0.61 -2.34 -10.48
C GLN A 95 1.54 -2.07 -9.29
N GLN A 96 1.52 -0.85 -8.75
CA GLN A 96 2.31 -0.49 -7.58
C GLN A 96 1.74 -1.08 -6.29
N GLU A 97 0.41 -1.22 -6.20
CA GLU A 97 -0.27 -1.88 -5.07
C GLU A 97 0.02 -3.39 -5.00
N VAL A 98 0.33 -4.06 -6.13
CA VAL A 98 0.70 -5.50 -6.15
C VAL A 98 2.19 -5.77 -5.96
N ALA A 99 3.04 -4.75 -5.92
CA ALA A 99 4.48 -4.89 -5.63
C ALA A 99 4.79 -4.80 -4.12
N THR A 100 3.80 -4.50 -3.29
CA THR A 100 3.89 -4.41 -1.82
C THR A 100 3.11 -5.52 -1.12
N ASP A 101 2.82 -6.63 -1.81
CA ASP A 101 2.03 -7.75 -1.25
C ASP A 101 2.85 -9.03 -1.04
N ASN A 102 4.14 -8.89 -0.70
CA ASN A 102 4.89 -9.96 -0.02
C ASN A 102 5.61 -9.49 1.27
N LEU A 103 5.33 -8.25 1.68
CA LEU A 103 5.43 -7.61 3.00
C LEU A 103 4.48 -6.41 2.76
N GLU A 104 3.22 -6.35 3.18
CA GLU A 104 2.74 -6.42 4.56
C GLU A 104 1.21 -6.58 4.54
N ALA A 105 0.72 -7.64 5.16
CA ALA A 105 -0.67 -7.75 5.56
C ALA A 105 -0.75 -7.54 7.07
N SER A 106 -0.73 -6.27 7.50
CA SER A 106 -1.36 -5.82 8.75
C SER A 106 -1.16 -4.32 8.97
N GLU A 107 -2.30 -3.62 8.95
CA GLU A 107 -2.65 -2.49 9.82
C GLU A 107 -2.36 -1.07 9.32
N ASP A 108 -3.41 -0.23 9.42
CA ASP A 108 -3.38 1.23 9.45
C ASP A 108 -2.01 1.81 9.84
N ASP A 109 -1.29 2.32 8.85
CA ASP A 109 -0.19 3.25 9.02
C ASP A 109 -0.79 4.63 9.32
N ASP A 110 -1.29 4.78 10.54
CA ASP A 110 -0.99 6.00 11.29
C ASP A 110 0.55 6.00 11.51
N ASP A 111 1.32 6.42 10.50
CA ASP A 111 2.61 7.07 10.70
C ASP A 111 2.33 8.39 11.44
N ASP A 112 1.87 8.26 12.68
CA ASP A 112 2.06 9.26 13.71
C ASP A 112 3.56 9.28 13.96
N ASP A 113 4.29 9.94 13.05
CA ASP A 113 5.36 10.88 13.35
C ASP A 113 6.01 10.48 14.68
N LEU A 114 6.85 9.43 14.67
CA LEU A 114 7.42 8.81 15.88
C LEU A 114 8.08 9.89 16.73
N SER A 115 7.33 10.40 17.70
CA SER A 115 7.68 11.61 18.42
C SER A 115 8.53 11.26 19.62
N CYS A 116 9.55 12.08 19.86
CA CYS A 116 10.41 11.93 21.01
C CYS A 116 9.55 11.97 22.29
N ALA A 117 9.58 10.90 23.08
CA ALA A 117 8.73 10.77 24.27
C ALA A 117 9.02 11.82 25.37
N ALA A 118 10.13 12.57 25.26
CA ALA A 118 10.44 13.68 26.16
C ALA A 118 9.96 15.05 25.63
N CYS A 119 10.18 15.35 24.34
CA CYS A 119 9.90 16.68 23.79
C CYS A 119 8.66 16.73 22.86
N GLY A 120 8.10 15.58 22.50
CA GLY A 120 6.95 15.44 21.61
C GLY A 120 7.19 15.92 20.18
N SER A 121 8.46 16.06 19.77
CA SER A 121 8.84 16.50 18.42
C SER A 121 9.45 15.34 17.63
N THR A 122 9.27 15.41 16.33
CA THR A 122 9.77 14.49 15.30
C THR A 122 10.91 15.04 14.47
N ASP A 123 11.29 16.28 14.72
CA ASP A 123 12.48 16.87 14.15
C ASP A 123 13.71 16.09 14.66
N ARG A 124 14.68 15.78 13.79
CA ARG A 124 15.92 15.02 14.08
C ARG A 124 15.76 13.51 14.30
N ALA A 125 14.94 12.87 13.46
CA ALA A 125 14.82 11.41 13.38
C ALA A 125 16.18 10.67 13.24
N GLU A 126 17.21 11.31 12.63
CA GLU A 126 18.55 10.73 12.46
C GLU A 126 19.31 10.46 13.77
N VAL A 127 18.92 11.13 14.87
CA VAL A 127 19.53 10.96 16.21
C VAL A 127 18.49 10.51 17.25
N MET A 128 17.42 9.86 16.79
CA MET A 128 16.37 9.32 17.65
C MET A 128 16.61 7.82 17.91
N LEU A 129 16.61 7.45 19.19
CA LEU A 129 16.71 6.07 19.66
C LEU A 129 15.32 5.43 19.79
N ILE A 130 15.20 4.18 19.39
CA ILE A 130 13.98 3.39 19.53
C ILE A 130 14.16 2.43 20.70
N CYS A 131 13.21 2.43 21.63
CA CYS A 131 13.22 1.54 22.79
C CYS A 131 13.00 0.08 22.36
N GLY A 132 14.07 -0.70 22.31
CA GLY A 132 14.07 -2.08 21.80
C GLY A 132 15.36 -2.83 22.11
N SER A 133 15.28 -4.16 21.92
CA SER A 133 16.44 -5.06 21.86
C SER A 133 16.55 -5.60 20.43
N GLU A 134 17.75 -5.98 19.98
CA GLU A 134 18.02 -6.51 18.65
C GLU A 134 17.20 -7.78 18.39
N ASP A 135 16.93 -8.56 19.44
CA ASP A 135 16.08 -9.75 19.40
C ASP A 135 14.57 -9.43 19.33
N GLY A 136 14.18 -8.17 19.51
CA GLY A 136 12.79 -7.71 19.61
C GLY A 136 12.05 -8.21 20.87
N THR A 137 12.76 -8.75 21.87
CA THR A 137 12.13 -9.41 23.03
C THR A 137 11.77 -8.45 24.16
N VAL A 138 12.48 -7.34 24.27
CA VAL A 138 12.32 -6.31 25.31
C VAL A 138 12.34 -4.94 24.64
N GLY A 139 11.26 -4.17 24.81
CA GLY A 139 11.12 -2.86 24.16
C GLY A 139 9.69 -2.36 24.22
N CYS A 140 9.50 -1.06 23.96
CA CYS A 140 8.16 -0.49 23.78
C CYS A 140 8.01 0.30 22.48
N GLY A 141 9.03 0.32 21.62
CA GLY A 141 8.99 1.03 20.34
C GLY A 141 8.97 2.56 20.42
N ALA A 142 9.11 3.13 21.63
CA ALA A 142 9.08 4.58 21.79
C ALA A 142 10.38 5.24 21.31
N GLY A 143 10.24 6.34 20.56
CA GLY A 143 11.35 7.18 20.11
C GLY A 143 11.83 8.17 21.18
N MET A 144 13.14 8.41 21.26
CA MET A 144 13.74 9.41 22.15
C MET A 144 15.02 9.97 21.53
N HIS A 145 15.17 11.30 21.45
CA HIS A 145 16.44 11.88 21.00
C HIS A 145 17.59 11.55 21.96
N ILE A 146 18.80 11.37 21.43
CA ILE A 146 20.03 11.24 22.23
C ILE A 146 20.21 12.41 23.21
N ASP A 147 19.83 13.63 22.80
CA ASP A 147 19.88 14.84 23.62
C ASP A 147 18.80 14.89 24.71
N CYS A 148 17.71 14.14 24.52
CA CYS A 148 16.56 14.07 25.43
C CYS A 148 16.66 12.92 26.43
N CYS A 149 17.71 12.10 26.33
CA CYS A 149 18.03 11.08 27.32
C CYS A 149 18.52 11.73 28.62
N ASP A 150 18.38 11.01 29.74
CA ASP A 150 18.91 11.42 31.04
C ASP A 150 19.82 10.30 31.58
N PRO A 151 21.16 10.44 31.49
CA PRO A 151 21.92 11.57 30.92
C PRO A 151 21.86 11.63 29.37
N PRO A 152 22.07 12.81 28.76
CA PRO A 152 22.11 12.94 27.30
C PRO A 152 23.33 12.22 26.72
N LEU A 153 23.14 11.60 25.55
CA LEU A 153 24.15 10.81 24.86
C LEU A 153 24.80 11.63 23.74
N ASP A 154 26.13 11.57 23.63
CA ASP A 154 26.88 12.28 22.58
C ASP A 154 26.71 11.65 21.19
N ARG A 155 26.33 10.37 21.14
CA ARG A 155 26.12 9.61 19.90
C ARG A 155 25.10 8.50 20.12
N VAL A 156 24.44 8.09 19.03
CA VAL A 156 23.62 6.88 18.99
C VAL A 156 24.47 5.66 19.42
N PRO A 157 24.06 4.90 20.45
CA PRO A 157 24.73 3.67 20.86
C PRO A 157 24.70 2.63 19.73
N ASP A 158 25.77 1.83 19.63
CA ASP A 158 25.82 0.68 18.71
C ASP A 158 25.06 -0.54 19.26
N ASP A 159 24.76 -0.56 20.57
CA ASP A 159 24.05 -1.62 21.30
C ASP A 159 22.59 -1.24 21.63
N ASP A 160 21.83 -2.22 22.14
CA ASP A 160 20.44 -2.08 22.55
C ASP A 160 20.17 -0.93 23.52
N TRP A 161 19.09 -0.18 23.26
CA TRP A 161 18.66 0.93 24.10
C TRP A 161 17.23 0.73 24.61
N LEU A 162 17.08 0.86 25.94
CA LEU A 162 15.79 0.78 26.61
C LEU A 162 15.46 2.11 27.26
N CYS A 163 14.22 2.59 27.10
CA CYS A 163 13.79 3.80 27.78
C CYS A 163 13.69 3.57 29.30
N PRO A 164 13.70 4.64 30.13
CA PRO A 164 13.63 4.51 31.59
C PRO A 164 12.42 3.71 32.11
N LYS A 165 11.34 3.64 31.33
CA LYS A 165 10.15 2.83 31.66
C LYS A 165 10.39 1.33 31.48
N CYS A 166 11.22 0.94 30.51
CA CYS A 166 11.58 -0.44 30.20
C CYS A 166 12.80 -0.90 30.98
N GLU A 167 13.74 0.00 31.27
CA GLU A 167 14.91 -0.27 32.11
C GLU A 167 14.51 -0.48 33.58
N ALA A 168 13.49 0.23 34.07
CA ALA A 168 13.02 0.07 35.44
C ALA A 168 12.48 -1.36 35.69
N PRO A 169 13.06 -2.13 36.62
CA PRO A 169 12.55 -3.47 36.94
C PRO A 169 11.16 -3.32 37.55
N LYS A 170 10.13 -3.90 36.90
CA LYS A 170 8.80 -4.04 37.51
C LYS A 170 8.94 -4.87 38.78
N ALA A 171 9.06 -4.21 39.92
CA ALA A 171 9.10 -4.83 41.23
C ALA A 171 7.87 -5.74 41.36
N LYS A 172 8.12 -7.05 41.37
CA LYS A 172 7.09 -8.07 41.50
C LYS A 172 6.29 -7.77 42.77
N LYS A 173 5.01 -7.39 42.62
CA LYS A 173 4.12 -7.27 43.77
C LYS A 173 4.11 -8.64 44.46
N LYS A 174 4.71 -8.70 45.66
CA LYS A 174 4.71 -9.88 46.52
C LYS A 174 3.26 -10.31 46.76
N PRO A 175 2.91 -11.60 46.65
CA PRO A 175 1.60 -12.06 47.10
C PRO A 175 1.54 -11.91 48.64
N PRO A 176 0.41 -11.46 49.20
CA PRO A 176 0.26 -11.40 50.65
C PRO A 176 0.21 -12.84 51.19
N ARG A 177 1.18 -13.17 52.06
CA ARG A 177 1.18 -14.39 52.87
C ARG A 177 0.31 -14.19 54.10
N GLY A 178 -0.80 -14.93 54.16
CA GLY A 178 -1.26 -15.66 55.35
C GLY A 178 -2.13 -14.96 56.38
N ALA A 179 -3.37 -15.44 56.53
CA ALA A 179 -4.06 -15.78 57.78
C ALA A 179 -5.49 -16.25 57.43
N ALA A 180 -5.77 -17.55 57.37
CA ALA A 180 -6.18 -18.39 58.49
C ALA A 180 -7.70 -18.64 58.54
N SER A 181 -8.08 -19.84 58.09
CA SER A 181 -8.90 -20.80 58.84
C SER A 181 -10.44 -20.66 58.88
N LYS A 182 -11.06 -21.85 58.78
CA LYS A 182 -12.40 -22.29 59.27
C LYS A 182 -13.57 -22.00 58.31
N SER A 183 -14.12 -22.97 57.59
CA SER A 183 -14.78 -24.25 57.93
C SER A 183 -16.29 -24.14 57.83
N ARG A 184 -16.88 -25.05 57.05
CA ARG A 184 -18.20 -25.66 57.19
C ARG A 184 -19.44 -24.77 57.02
N GLY A 185 -20.27 -25.22 56.08
CA GLY A 185 -21.64 -25.60 56.45
C GLY A 185 -22.76 -24.90 55.69
N SER A 186 -23.32 -25.65 54.73
CA SER A 186 -24.75 -25.94 54.60
C SER A 186 -25.75 -24.81 54.33
N SER A 187 -26.53 -25.05 53.28
CA SER A 187 -28.00 -25.06 53.28
C SER A 187 -28.74 -23.93 52.56
N LYS A 188 -29.64 -24.41 51.68
CA LYS A 188 -30.96 -23.87 51.31
C LYS A 188 -30.99 -22.63 50.39
N GLN A 189 -31.45 -22.80 49.14
CA GLN A 189 -32.87 -22.72 48.70
C GLN A 189 -33.26 -21.23 48.53
N ARG A 190 -33.80 -20.76 47.40
CA ARG A 190 -35.09 -21.13 46.83
C ARG A 190 -35.31 -20.32 45.54
N ARG A 191 -36.14 -20.88 44.65
CA ARG A 191 -36.82 -20.20 43.54
C ARG A 191 -37.61 -18.98 44.01
#